data_AF-A0A0C3GPV3-F1
#
_entry.id   AF-A0A0C3GPV3-F1
#
_cell.length_a   1.000
_cell.length_b   1.000
_cell.length_c   1.000
_cell.angle_alpha   90.00
_cell.angle_beta   90.00
_cell.angle_gamma   90.00
#
_symmetry.space_group_name_H-M   'P 1'
#
loop_
_entity.id
_entity.type
_entity.pdbx_description
1 polymer ?
#
loop_
_entity_poly.entity_id
_entity_poly.type
_entity_poly.pdbx_seq_one_letter_code
_entity_poly.pdbx_strand_id
1 'polypeptide(L)'
;MASLMLLLILLTTAHLQHMPNLSLETQHGILKVKALFVTVDVPVISKREVDERIRSSGAPDGGFVRRASSFIDLTLTWCDLAWLRSITDAPIVVKGIKRSADAILAMRYGCQGLVLSNHGGRAADTAALTILTLLELQKNCPEVFGAMEVLVDGGFRRGSDVVKATCLGASAVCLGRPFLHALGYGQEGIELAVQIIRDEVETAMHLCGMTDLMRDACPDYTNTASIDCLVPHQDAHMPGK
;
A
#
# COMPACT_ATOMS: atom_id res chain seq x y z
N MET A 1 -23.09 -3.02 6.69
CA MET A 1 -22.48 -3.37 5.40
C MET A 1 -21.71 -2.13 4.93
N ALA A 2 -20.40 -2.01 5.14
CA ALA A 2 -19.38 -2.66 4.33
C ALA A 2 -18.27 -3.28 5.20
N SER A 3 -18.08 -4.58 5.01
CA SER A 3 -17.02 -5.38 5.60
C SER A 3 -15.79 -5.25 4.70
N LEU A 4 -14.94 -4.26 4.96
CA LEU A 4 -13.61 -4.19 4.36
C LEU A 4 -12.61 -3.81 5.45
N MET A 5 -12.43 -4.70 6.42
CA MET A 5 -11.34 -4.57 7.39
C MET A 5 -10.08 -5.12 6.73
N LEU A 6 -9.32 -4.23 6.08
CA LEU A 6 -8.00 -4.52 5.54
C LEU A 6 -7.03 -4.62 6.73
N LEU A 7 -6.70 -5.84 7.12
CA LEU A 7 -5.79 -6.06 8.25
C LEU A 7 -4.35 -5.94 7.74
N LEU A 8 -3.69 -4.83 8.10
CA LEU A 8 -2.26 -4.67 7.90
C LEU A 8 -1.54 -5.46 9.00
N ILE A 9 -1.15 -6.70 8.72
CA ILE A 9 -0.44 -7.52 9.71
C ILE A 9 1.06 -7.32 9.52
N LEU A 10 1.70 -6.61 10.47
CA LEU A 10 3.14 -6.70 10.70
C LEU A 10 3.39 -8.06 11.37
N LEU A 11 3.65 -9.09 10.57
CA LEU A 11 3.82 -10.46 11.07
C LEU A 11 5.29 -10.85 11.15
N THR A 12 5.67 -11.43 12.27
CA THR A 12 6.78 -12.39 12.31
C THR A 12 6.31 -13.73 11.75
N THR A 13 7.25 -14.43 11.11
CA THR A 13 7.16 -15.85 10.76
C THR A 13 6.70 -16.72 11.96
N ALA A 14 7.11 -16.37 13.18
CA ALA A 14 6.75 -17.08 14.41
C ALA A 14 5.27 -16.94 14.86
N HIS A 15 4.60 -15.81 14.61
CA HIS A 15 3.19 -15.64 14.99
C HIS A 15 2.22 -16.38 14.08
N LEU A 16 2.56 -16.54 12.81
CA LEU A 16 1.76 -17.25 11.82
C LEU A 16 1.66 -18.75 12.08
N GLN A 17 2.71 -19.38 12.62
CA GLN A 17 2.72 -20.80 12.96
C GLN A 17 1.69 -21.18 14.04
N HIS A 18 1.23 -20.21 14.83
CA HIS A 18 0.25 -20.40 15.89
C HIS A 18 -1.16 -19.90 15.53
N MET A 19 -1.38 -19.43 14.28
CA MET A 19 -2.70 -19.02 13.78
C MET A 19 -3.20 -20.00 12.71
N PRO A 20 -3.81 -21.14 13.09
CA PRO A 20 -4.42 -22.03 12.12
C PRO A 20 -5.51 -21.27 11.35
N ASN A 21 -5.40 -21.25 10.01
CA ASN A 21 -6.33 -20.61 9.07
C ASN A 21 -6.40 -19.06 9.10
N LEU A 22 -5.48 -18.35 9.77
CA LEU A 22 -5.46 -16.87 9.80
C LEU A 22 -6.80 -16.23 10.21
N SER A 23 -7.55 -16.92 11.08
CA SER A 23 -8.75 -16.38 11.70
C SER A 23 -8.38 -15.43 12.82
N LEU A 24 -8.97 -14.23 12.82
CA LEU A 24 -8.90 -13.33 13.96
C LEU A 24 -10.10 -13.56 14.88
N GLU A 25 -9.83 -13.89 16.13
CA GLU A 25 -10.84 -13.79 17.18
C GLU A 25 -10.99 -12.32 17.58
N THR A 26 -12.21 -11.82 17.49
CA THR A 26 -12.59 -10.49 18.00
C THR A 26 -13.65 -10.64 19.08
N GLN A 27 -13.91 -9.57 19.84
CA GLN A 27 -15.02 -9.51 20.78
C GLN A 27 -16.40 -9.77 20.13
N HIS A 28 -16.49 -9.70 18.80
CA HIS A 28 -17.70 -9.90 18.01
C HIS A 28 -17.68 -11.21 17.19
N GLY A 29 -16.76 -12.14 17.50
CA GLY A 29 -16.63 -13.45 16.85
C GLY A 29 -15.40 -13.58 15.95
N ILE A 30 -15.35 -14.70 15.22
CA ILE A 30 -14.24 -15.04 14.32
C ILE A 30 -14.40 -14.30 12.99
N LEU A 31 -13.43 -13.45 12.66
CA LEU A 31 -13.34 -12.79 11.37
C LEU A 31 -12.42 -13.59 10.44
N LYS A 32 -12.96 -13.99 9.29
CA LYS A 32 -12.17 -14.56 8.18
C LYS A 32 -11.54 -13.43 7.38
N VAL A 33 -10.21 -13.35 7.43
CA VAL A 33 -9.41 -12.40 6.64
C VAL A 33 -9.59 -12.71 5.14
N LYS A 34 -9.73 -11.66 4.32
CA LYS A 34 -9.95 -11.76 2.86
C LYS A 34 -8.68 -11.70 2.03
N ALA A 35 -7.60 -11.15 2.57
CA ALA A 35 -6.29 -11.05 1.94
C ALA A 35 -5.23 -10.77 3.01
N LEU A 36 -3.98 -11.16 2.76
CA LEU A 36 -2.82 -10.88 3.60
C LEU A 36 -1.96 -9.83 2.93
N PHE A 37 -1.74 -8.72 3.64
CA PHE A 37 -0.85 -7.65 3.19
C PHE A 37 0.51 -7.82 3.89
N VAL A 38 1.47 -8.38 3.17
CA VAL A 38 2.84 -8.60 3.66
C VAL A 38 3.64 -7.33 3.47
N THR A 39 3.99 -6.65 4.56
CA THR A 39 4.73 -5.38 4.52
C THR A 39 6.23 -5.63 4.42
N VAL A 40 6.88 -5.16 3.36
CA VAL A 40 8.31 -5.42 3.07
C VAL A 40 9.18 -4.16 3.09
N ASP A 41 8.60 -2.98 3.32
CA ASP A 41 9.32 -1.70 3.24
C ASP A 41 9.88 -1.16 4.55
N VAL A 42 9.61 -1.84 5.68
CA VAL A 42 10.10 -1.47 7.02
C VAL A 42 10.73 -2.68 7.70
N PRO A 43 11.83 -3.26 7.17
CA PRO A 43 12.54 -4.34 7.86
C PRO A 43 13.14 -3.82 9.17
N VAL A 44 13.63 -2.57 9.17
CA VAL A 44 14.15 -1.90 10.35
C VAL A 44 13.26 -0.73 10.74
N ILE A 45 13.25 -0.40 12.03
CA ILE A 45 12.56 0.81 12.49
C ILE A 45 13.25 2.04 11.93
N SER A 46 12.48 2.81 11.18
CA SER A 46 12.83 4.15 10.71
C SER A 46 12.97 5.13 11.87
N LYS A 47 13.94 6.05 11.79
CA LYS A 47 14.05 7.17 12.71
C LYS A 47 13.05 8.26 12.35
N ARG A 48 12.18 8.61 13.29
CA ARG A 48 11.18 9.68 13.12
C ARG A 48 11.49 10.79 14.09
N GLU A 49 12.16 11.84 13.63
CA GLU A 49 12.77 12.84 14.51
C GLU A 49 11.81 13.51 15.49
N VAL A 50 10.56 13.74 15.08
CA VAL A 50 9.54 14.30 15.97
C VAL A 50 9.27 13.35 17.15
N ASP A 51 9.17 12.06 16.88
CA ASP A 51 8.98 11.03 17.91
C ASP A 51 10.22 10.93 18.80
N GLU A 52 11.41 11.03 18.21
CA GLU A 52 12.68 11.04 18.96
C GLU A 52 12.79 12.25 19.90
N ARG A 53 12.31 13.43 19.47
CA ARG A 53 12.25 14.65 20.30
C ARG A 53 11.27 14.49 21.47
N ILE A 54 10.06 14.00 21.21
CA ILE A 54 9.07 13.71 22.26
C ILE A 54 9.61 12.68 23.26
N ARG A 55 10.33 11.66 22.77
CA ARG A 55 10.99 10.68 23.64
C ARG A 55 12.07 11.33 24.51
N SER A 56 12.89 12.20 23.92
CA SER A 56 13.95 12.90 24.65
C SER A 56 13.43 13.85 25.73
N SER A 57 12.19 14.34 25.59
CA SER A 57 11.55 15.21 26.59
C SER A 57 10.91 14.45 27.77
N GLY A 58 11.05 13.11 27.84
CA GLY A 58 10.49 12.30 28.92
C GLY A 58 8.97 12.12 28.88
N ALA A 59 8.32 12.53 27.77
CA ALA A 59 6.92 12.24 27.54
C ALA A 59 6.76 10.73 27.23
N PRO A 60 5.63 10.11 27.62
CA PRO A 60 5.39 8.70 27.30
C PRO A 60 5.39 8.52 25.77
N ASP A 61 6.48 7.95 25.25
CA ASP A 61 6.49 7.30 23.94
C ASP A 61 5.39 6.24 23.98
N GLY A 62 4.45 6.30 23.04
CA GLY A 62 3.36 5.33 22.90
C GLY A 62 3.82 3.87 22.81
N GLY A 63 5.12 3.57 22.85
CA GLY A 63 5.71 2.27 23.16
C GLY A 63 5.45 1.21 22.09
N PHE A 64 4.76 1.61 21.02
CA PHE A 64 4.39 0.79 19.89
C PHE A 64 5.60 0.53 19.00
N VAL A 65 6.46 1.54 18.83
CA VAL A 65 7.64 1.46 17.96
C VAL A 65 8.62 0.40 18.47
N ARG A 66 9.01 0.47 19.76
CA ARG A 66 9.90 -0.51 20.39
C ARG A 66 9.32 -1.93 20.48
N ARG A 67 8.00 -2.07 20.67
CA ARG A 67 7.35 -3.39 20.64
C ARG A 67 7.28 -3.93 19.21
N ALA A 68 7.04 -3.09 18.22
CA ALA A 68 6.96 -3.50 16.82
C ALA A 68 8.30 -4.02 16.27
N SER A 69 9.47 -3.49 16.69
CA SER A 69 10.77 -4.00 16.19
C SER A 69 11.00 -5.47 16.50
N SER A 70 10.61 -5.94 17.69
CA SER A 70 10.78 -7.35 18.04
C SER A 70 9.86 -8.27 17.24
N PHE A 71 8.88 -7.71 16.52
CA PHE A 71 7.95 -8.44 15.67
C PHE A 71 8.25 -8.31 14.16
N ILE A 72 9.41 -7.77 13.76
CA ILE A 72 9.77 -7.68 12.35
C ILE A 72 10.93 -8.63 12.05
N ASP A 73 10.70 -9.56 11.13
CA ASP A 73 11.71 -10.48 10.65
C ASP A 73 12.59 -9.79 9.59
N LEU A 74 13.84 -9.53 9.94
CA LEU A 74 14.83 -8.91 9.05
C LEU A 74 15.30 -9.83 7.92
N THR A 75 15.00 -11.11 8.01
CA THR A 75 15.46 -12.13 7.07
C THR A 75 14.43 -12.47 6.01
N LEU A 76 13.28 -11.76 6.00
CA LEU A 76 12.22 -11.98 5.02
C LEU A 76 12.74 -11.83 3.58
N THR A 77 12.51 -12.88 2.80
CA THR A 77 12.86 -12.98 1.39
C THR A 77 11.63 -13.33 0.54
N TRP A 78 11.79 -13.32 -0.78
CA TRP A 78 10.75 -13.79 -1.69
C TRP A 78 10.39 -15.27 -1.49
N CYS A 79 11.32 -16.11 -1.03
CA CYS A 79 11.08 -17.53 -0.76
C CYS A 79 10.05 -17.72 0.37
N ASP A 80 9.98 -16.80 1.32
CA ASP A 80 9.03 -16.86 2.43
C ASP A 80 7.59 -16.66 1.97
N LEU A 81 7.36 -16.06 0.80
CA LEU A 81 6.03 -15.98 0.19
C LEU A 81 5.52 -17.35 -0.25
N ALA A 82 6.41 -18.25 -0.69
CA ALA A 82 6.05 -19.62 -1.04
C ALA A 82 5.66 -20.42 0.21
N TRP A 83 6.40 -20.25 1.32
CA TRP A 83 5.99 -20.79 2.61
C TRP A 83 4.66 -20.21 3.08
N LEU A 84 4.46 -18.89 2.99
CA LEU A 84 3.21 -18.24 3.39
C LEU A 84 2.02 -18.81 2.60
N ARG A 85 2.18 -19.02 1.29
CA ARG A 85 1.18 -19.68 0.45
C ARG A 85 0.87 -21.10 0.91
N SER A 86 1.86 -21.85 1.42
CA SER A 86 1.64 -23.23 1.89
C SER A 86 0.76 -23.32 3.14
N ILE A 87 0.59 -22.22 3.87
CA ILE A 87 -0.21 -22.17 5.12
C ILE A 87 -1.50 -21.37 4.97
N THR A 88 -1.80 -20.83 3.78
CA THR A 88 -3.02 -20.04 3.55
C THR A 88 -3.49 -20.02 2.09
N ASP A 89 -4.81 -20.12 1.93
CA ASP A 89 -5.48 -19.89 0.64
C ASP A 89 -5.86 -18.41 0.43
N ALA A 90 -5.62 -17.54 1.42
CA ALA A 90 -5.93 -16.13 1.28
C ALA A 90 -5.04 -15.49 0.20
N PRO A 91 -5.59 -14.57 -0.62
CA PRO A 91 -4.82 -13.71 -1.50
C PRO A 91 -3.65 -13.04 -0.77
N ILE A 92 -2.46 -13.12 -1.34
CA ILE A 92 -1.25 -12.49 -0.80
C ILE A 92 -0.98 -11.22 -1.61
N VAL A 93 -0.87 -10.10 -0.90
CA VAL A 93 -0.57 -8.78 -1.43
C VAL A 93 0.75 -8.29 -0.83
N VAL A 94 1.74 -7.96 -1.67
CA VAL A 94 3.04 -7.47 -1.19
C VAL A 94 3.01 -5.94 -1.08
N LYS A 95 3.03 -5.41 0.14
CA LYS A 95 3.01 -3.97 0.41
C LYS A 95 4.42 -3.43 0.60
N GLY A 96 4.76 -2.36 -0.13
CA GLY A 96 6.06 -1.71 -0.01
C GLY A 96 6.94 -1.86 -1.24
N ILE A 97 6.36 -2.22 -2.38
CA ILE A 97 7.05 -2.26 -3.67
C ILE A 97 7.38 -0.82 -4.10
N LYS A 98 8.61 -0.60 -4.56
CA LYS A 98 9.14 0.75 -4.90
C LYS A 98 9.74 0.86 -6.30
N ARG A 99 9.78 -0.24 -7.05
CA ARG A 99 10.35 -0.32 -8.41
C ARG A 99 9.72 -1.45 -9.22
N SER A 100 9.81 -1.34 -10.53
CA SER A 100 9.30 -2.32 -11.52
C SER A 100 9.88 -3.73 -11.34
N ALA A 101 11.19 -3.85 -11.07
CA ALA A 101 11.86 -5.14 -10.89
C ALA A 101 11.24 -6.00 -9.77
N ASP A 102 10.83 -5.38 -8.67
CA ASP A 102 10.22 -6.09 -7.54
C ASP A 102 8.74 -6.40 -7.81
N ALA A 103 8.05 -5.60 -8.62
CA ALA A 103 6.69 -5.90 -9.09
C ALA A 103 6.67 -7.17 -9.98
N ILE A 104 7.66 -7.30 -10.88
CA ILE A 104 7.85 -8.52 -11.69
C ILE A 104 8.10 -9.73 -10.80
N LEU A 105 8.88 -9.59 -9.73
CA LEU A 105 9.09 -10.68 -8.78
C LEU A 105 7.79 -11.06 -8.07
N ALA A 106 7.02 -10.10 -7.55
CA ALA A 106 5.72 -10.39 -6.94
C ALA A 106 4.79 -11.17 -7.90
N MET A 107 4.81 -10.83 -9.19
CA MET A 107 4.08 -11.56 -10.24
C MET A 107 4.55 -13.00 -10.38
N ARG A 108 5.86 -13.21 -10.48
CA ARG A 108 6.49 -14.53 -10.66
C ARG A 108 6.28 -15.45 -9.45
N TYR A 109 6.22 -14.89 -8.24
CA TYR A 109 5.89 -15.61 -7.01
C TYR A 109 4.38 -15.83 -6.83
N GLY A 110 3.55 -15.43 -7.79
CA GLY A 110 2.12 -15.72 -7.80
C GLY A 110 1.32 -14.93 -6.75
N CYS A 111 1.77 -13.73 -6.38
CA CYS A 111 1.00 -12.82 -5.53
C CYS A 111 -0.26 -12.34 -6.26
N GLN A 112 -1.36 -12.13 -5.52
CA GLN A 112 -2.63 -11.65 -6.08
C GLN A 112 -2.66 -10.12 -6.20
N GLY A 113 -1.72 -9.44 -5.55
CA GLY A 113 -1.54 -8.02 -5.75
C GLY A 113 -0.26 -7.49 -5.12
N LEU A 114 -0.07 -6.19 -5.30
CA LEU A 114 0.98 -5.42 -4.65
C LEU A 114 0.45 -4.07 -4.20
N VAL A 115 1.18 -3.43 -3.29
CA VAL A 115 0.97 -2.02 -2.96
C VAL A 115 2.27 -1.26 -3.21
N LEU A 116 2.22 -0.29 -4.14
CA LEU A 116 3.26 0.70 -4.30
C LEU A 116 3.23 1.62 -3.09
N SER A 117 4.27 1.54 -2.25
CA SER A 117 4.30 2.22 -0.95
C SER A 117 5.72 2.52 -0.51
N ASN A 118 5.89 3.69 0.10
CA ASN A 118 7.07 4.06 0.88
C ASN A 118 6.74 4.25 2.37
N HIS A 119 5.72 3.52 2.83
CA HIS A 119 5.19 3.58 4.18
C HIS A 119 4.67 4.98 4.57
N GLY A 120 4.18 5.75 3.59
CA GLY A 120 3.71 7.12 3.79
C GLY A 120 4.82 8.12 4.10
N GLY A 121 6.02 7.92 3.56
CA GLY A 121 7.21 8.74 3.77
C GLY A 121 7.88 8.50 5.12
N ARG A 122 7.71 7.30 5.68
CA ARG A 122 8.19 6.97 7.03
C ARG A 122 9.20 5.84 7.06
N ALA A 123 9.50 5.22 5.92
CA ALA A 123 10.52 4.17 5.83
C ALA A 123 11.89 4.79 5.46
N ALA A 124 12.41 4.43 4.29
CA ALA A 124 13.58 5.08 3.71
C ALA A 124 13.22 6.51 3.27
N ASP A 125 13.94 7.50 3.80
CA ASP A 125 13.85 8.87 3.33
C ASP A 125 14.35 8.98 1.88
N THR A 126 13.85 9.97 1.13
CA THR A 126 14.11 10.17 -0.31
C THR A 126 13.63 9.04 -1.23
N ALA A 127 12.89 8.04 -0.71
CA ALA A 127 12.25 7.04 -1.54
C ALA A 127 11.30 7.70 -2.56
N ALA A 128 11.22 7.10 -3.75
CA ALA A 128 10.40 7.61 -4.84
C ALA A 128 8.95 7.87 -4.42
N LEU A 129 8.34 8.86 -5.07
CA LEU A 129 6.91 9.09 -4.97
C LEU A 129 6.18 7.90 -5.58
N THR A 130 5.19 7.36 -4.88
CA THR A 130 4.46 6.16 -5.31
C THR A 130 3.77 6.33 -6.66
N ILE A 131 3.36 7.55 -7.00
CA ILE A 131 2.83 7.87 -8.33
C ILE A 131 3.88 7.75 -9.45
N LEU A 132 5.15 8.06 -9.17
CA LEU A 132 6.24 7.89 -10.13
C LEU A 132 6.58 6.41 -10.31
N THR A 133 6.53 5.63 -9.23
CA THR A 133 6.66 4.17 -9.31
C THR A 133 5.50 3.54 -10.11
N LEU A 134 4.27 4.07 -10.01
CA LEU A 134 3.14 3.60 -10.82
C LEU A 134 3.40 3.82 -12.33
N LEU A 135 3.91 5.00 -12.69
CA LEU A 135 4.33 5.30 -14.06
C LEU A 135 5.51 4.42 -14.51
N GLU A 136 6.45 4.14 -13.61
CA GLU A 136 7.56 3.20 -13.88
C GLU A 136 7.02 1.80 -14.22
N LEU A 137 6.01 1.31 -13.50
CA LEU A 137 5.38 0.02 -13.79
C LEU A 137 4.68 0.04 -15.16
N GLN A 138 3.90 1.09 -15.48
CA GLN A 138 3.24 1.21 -16.79
C GLN A 138 4.25 1.14 -17.93
N LYS A 139 5.41 1.77 -17.75
CA LYS A 139 6.44 1.86 -18.78
C LYS A 139 7.26 0.59 -18.93
N ASN A 140 7.66 -0.01 -17.80
CA ASN A 140 8.70 -1.02 -17.77
C ASN A 140 8.16 -2.45 -17.55
N CYS A 141 6.94 -2.61 -17.05
CA CYS A 141 6.31 -3.92 -16.85
C CYS A 141 4.77 -3.85 -16.89
N PRO A 142 4.17 -3.39 -18.00
CA PRO A 142 2.72 -3.23 -18.12
C PRO A 142 1.93 -4.54 -17.93
N GLU A 143 2.55 -5.70 -18.14
CA GLU A 143 1.94 -7.01 -17.91
C GLU A 143 1.49 -7.23 -16.46
N VAL A 144 2.09 -6.53 -15.49
CA VAL A 144 1.72 -6.61 -14.07
C VAL A 144 0.26 -6.25 -13.84
N PHE A 145 -0.27 -5.26 -14.56
CA PHE A 145 -1.64 -4.77 -14.41
C PHE A 145 -2.70 -5.77 -14.89
N GLY A 146 -2.34 -6.70 -15.76
CA GLY A 146 -3.22 -7.80 -16.20
C GLY A 146 -3.10 -9.07 -15.37
N ALA A 147 -2.03 -9.19 -14.55
CA ALA A 147 -1.71 -10.40 -13.81
C ALA A 147 -2.11 -10.35 -12.32
N MET A 148 -2.18 -9.15 -11.73
CA MET A 148 -2.48 -8.97 -10.31
C MET A 148 -3.08 -7.59 -10.03
N GLU A 149 -3.64 -7.40 -8.84
CA GLU A 149 -4.14 -6.10 -8.39
C GLU A 149 -2.98 -5.14 -8.03
N VAL A 150 -3.01 -3.93 -8.56
CA VAL A 150 -1.99 -2.89 -8.29
C VAL A 150 -2.61 -1.80 -7.42
N LEU A 151 -2.28 -1.81 -6.13
CA LEU A 151 -2.72 -0.79 -5.20
C LEU A 151 -1.63 0.26 -4.99
N VAL A 152 -2.02 1.47 -4.59
CA VAL A 152 -1.07 2.55 -4.27
C VAL A 152 -1.43 3.25 -2.96
N ASP A 153 -0.41 3.70 -2.21
CA ASP A 153 -0.60 4.55 -1.04
C ASP A 153 0.37 5.74 -1.01
N GLY A 154 0.26 6.59 0.00
CA GLY A 154 1.20 7.69 0.21
C GLY A 154 0.79 8.98 -0.49
N GLY A 155 0.52 10.04 0.30
CA GLY A 155 0.28 11.39 -0.25
C GLY A 155 -1.11 11.66 -0.85
N PHE A 156 -1.90 10.66 -1.24
CA PHE A 156 -3.27 10.84 -1.77
C PHE A 156 -4.22 11.48 -0.75
N ARG A 157 -4.87 12.60 -1.08
CA ARG A 157 -5.76 13.34 -0.16
C ARG A 157 -7.08 13.79 -0.78
N ARG A 158 -7.17 13.80 -2.11
CA ARG A 158 -8.36 14.25 -2.85
C ARG A 158 -8.94 13.15 -3.71
N GLY A 159 -10.23 13.24 -4.00
CA GLY A 159 -10.88 12.35 -4.96
C GLY A 159 -10.26 12.42 -6.36
N SER A 160 -9.78 13.60 -6.77
CA SER A 160 -9.03 13.74 -8.03
C SER A 160 -7.66 13.05 -8.03
N ASP A 161 -7.04 12.85 -6.86
CA ASP A 161 -5.82 12.04 -6.75
C ASP A 161 -6.15 10.55 -6.99
N VAL A 162 -7.30 10.10 -6.48
CA VAL A 162 -7.80 8.73 -6.68
C VAL A 162 -8.09 8.49 -8.16
N VAL A 163 -8.85 9.40 -8.81
CA VAL A 163 -9.18 9.29 -10.23
C VAL A 163 -7.91 9.23 -11.09
N LYS A 164 -6.91 10.08 -10.82
CA LYS A 164 -5.62 10.05 -11.55
C LYS A 164 -4.89 8.71 -11.38
N ALA A 165 -4.79 8.19 -10.16
CA ALA A 165 -4.13 6.90 -9.92
C ALA A 165 -4.85 5.76 -10.66
N THR A 166 -6.19 5.76 -10.66
CA THR A 166 -6.97 4.76 -11.38
C THR A 166 -6.82 4.88 -12.90
N CYS A 167 -6.78 6.09 -13.46
CA CYS A 167 -6.44 6.32 -14.87
C CYS A 167 -5.05 5.78 -15.23
N LEU A 168 -4.12 5.80 -14.27
CA LEU A 168 -2.78 5.22 -14.41
C LEU A 168 -2.72 3.71 -14.09
N GLY A 169 -3.88 3.04 -13.96
CA GLY A 169 -3.98 1.59 -13.82
C GLY A 169 -3.99 1.08 -12.37
N ALA A 170 -4.02 1.95 -11.35
CA ALA A 170 -4.18 1.48 -9.98
C ALA A 170 -5.60 0.92 -9.74
N SER A 171 -5.68 -0.31 -9.24
CA SER A 171 -6.92 -0.97 -8.83
C SER A 171 -7.60 -0.30 -7.63
N ALA A 172 -6.80 0.25 -6.71
CA ALA A 172 -7.30 0.98 -5.55
C ALA A 172 -6.24 1.92 -4.96
N VAL A 173 -6.71 2.95 -4.26
CA VAL A 173 -5.89 3.90 -3.51
C VAL A 173 -6.12 3.72 -2.02
N CYS A 174 -5.05 3.48 -1.27
CA CYS A 174 -5.09 3.30 0.17
C CYS A 174 -4.74 4.60 0.92
N LEU A 175 -5.53 4.93 1.95
CA LEU A 175 -5.39 6.14 2.74
C LEU A 175 -5.05 5.80 4.19
N GLY A 176 -3.95 6.37 4.72
CA GLY A 176 -3.53 6.20 6.12
C GLY A 176 -3.92 7.40 6.98
N ARG A 177 -3.07 8.44 6.99
CA ARG A 177 -3.22 9.64 7.84
C ARG A 177 -4.60 10.31 7.80
N PRO A 178 -5.29 10.47 6.64
CA PRO A 178 -6.63 11.05 6.62
C PRO A 178 -7.61 10.34 7.57
N PHE A 179 -7.65 9.01 7.54
CA PHE A 179 -8.51 8.23 8.43
C PHE A 179 -8.00 8.23 9.87
N LEU A 180 -6.68 8.23 10.10
CA LEU A 180 -6.14 8.38 11.45
C LEU A 180 -6.57 9.70 12.12
N HIS A 181 -6.59 10.81 11.37
CA HIS A 181 -7.03 12.10 11.88
C HIS A 181 -8.54 12.13 12.09
N ALA A 182 -9.31 11.56 11.15
CA ALA A 182 -10.75 11.44 11.24
C ALA A 182 -11.20 10.59 12.45
N LEU A 183 -10.41 9.58 12.84
CA LEU A 183 -10.64 8.79 14.05
C LEU A 183 -10.67 9.63 15.33
N GLY A 184 -10.03 10.81 15.35
CA GLY A 184 -10.12 11.76 16.46
C GLY A 184 -11.54 12.24 16.74
N TYR A 185 -12.45 12.11 15.77
CA TYR A 185 -13.88 12.39 15.90
C TYR A 185 -14.72 11.11 16.05
N GLY A 186 -14.09 9.97 16.35
CA GLY A 186 -14.76 8.68 16.48
C GLY A 186 -15.28 8.12 15.15
N GLN A 187 -16.29 7.24 15.24
CA GLN A 187 -16.88 6.59 14.07
C GLN A 187 -17.47 7.58 13.07
N GLU A 188 -18.18 8.61 13.55
CA GLU A 188 -18.79 9.65 12.71
C GLU A 188 -17.73 10.38 11.86
N GLY A 189 -16.55 10.64 12.44
CA GLY A 189 -15.43 11.21 11.69
C GLY A 189 -14.95 10.33 10.55
N ILE A 190 -14.83 9.03 10.78
CA ILE A 190 -14.44 8.06 9.75
C ILE A 190 -15.49 8.00 8.64
N GLU A 191 -16.77 7.92 9.01
CA GLU A 191 -17.89 7.89 8.05
C GLU A 191 -17.91 9.15 7.19
N LEU A 192 -17.74 10.33 7.80
CA LEU A 192 -17.64 11.60 7.09
C LEU A 192 -16.42 11.64 6.16
N ALA A 193 -15.25 11.15 6.59
CA ALA A 193 -14.07 11.09 5.74
C ALA A 193 -14.27 10.16 4.52
N VAL A 194 -14.99 9.05 4.68
CA VAL A 194 -15.38 8.17 3.57
C VAL A 194 -16.32 8.91 2.62
N GLN A 195 -17.32 9.63 3.15
CA GLN A 195 -18.27 10.40 2.34
C GLN A 195 -17.56 11.49 1.53
N ILE A 196 -16.70 12.29 2.16
CA ILE A 196 -15.93 13.35 1.48
C ILE A 196 -15.13 12.80 0.31
N ILE A 197 -14.39 11.71 0.51
CA ILE A 197 -13.59 11.11 -0.58
C ILE A 197 -14.49 10.56 -1.68
N ARG A 198 -15.62 9.93 -1.34
CA ARG A 198 -16.60 9.46 -2.33
C ARG A 198 -17.13 10.61 -3.17
N ASP A 199 -17.61 11.68 -2.54
CA ASP A 199 -18.21 12.82 -3.21
C ASP A 199 -17.18 13.54 -4.10
N GLU A 200 -15.92 13.66 -3.64
CA GLU A 200 -14.85 14.23 -4.44
C GLU A 200 -14.48 13.34 -5.65
N VAL A 201 -14.50 12.00 -5.51
CA VAL A 201 -14.27 11.07 -6.63
C VAL A 201 -15.38 11.20 -7.66
N GLU A 202 -16.64 11.15 -7.21
CA GLU A 202 -17.82 11.29 -8.08
C GLU A 202 -17.81 12.63 -8.82
N THR A 203 -17.51 13.72 -8.10
CA THR A 203 -17.39 15.05 -8.70
C THR A 203 -16.28 15.09 -9.76
N ALA A 204 -15.09 14.57 -9.45
CA ALA A 204 -13.97 14.56 -10.38
C ALA A 204 -14.26 13.71 -11.63
N MET A 205 -14.90 12.54 -11.47
CA MET A 205 -15.34 11.69 -12.58
C MET A 205 -16.30 12.43 -13.51
N HIS A 206 -17.36 13.03 -12.96
CA HIS A 206 -18.38 13.71 -13.75
C HIS A 206 -17.80 14.92 -14.49
N LEU A 207 -16.90 15.68 -13.86
CA LEU A 207 -16.22 16.80 -14.52
C LEU A 207 -15.28 16.37 -15.65
N CYS A 208 -14.82 15.12 -15.64
CA CYS A 208 -14.04 14.51 -16.72
C CYS A 208 -14.89 13.75 -17.74
N GLY A 209 -16.23 13.77 -17.63
CA GLY A 209 -17.12 13.05 -18.53
C GLY A 209 -17.14 11.53 -18.33
N MET A 210 -16.68 11.04 -17.18
CA MET A 210 -16.78 9.63 -16.81
C MET A 210 -18.13 9.34 -16.15
N THR A 211 -18.62 8.13 -16.38
CA THR A 211 -19.87 7.59 -15.80
C THR A 211 -19.62 6.40 -14.90
N ASP A 212 -18.51 5.69 -15.10
CA ASP A 212 -18.03 4.61 -14.24
C ASP A 212 -16.50 4.66 -14.20
N LEU A 213 -15.92 4.78 -12.99
CA LEU A 213 -14.48 5.00 -12.87
C LEU A 213 -13.68 3.82 -13.40
N MET A 214 -14.06 2.59 -13.05
CA MET A 214 -13.25 1.42 -13.38
C MET A 214 -13.36 1.05 -14.86
N ARG A 215 -14.49 1.32 -15.49
CA ARG A 215 -14.71 1.09 -16.91
C ARG A 215 -14.11 2.20 -17.78
N ASP A 216 -14.27 3.46 -17.38
CA ASP A 216 -13.96 4.59 -18.23
C ASP A 216 -12.52 5.11 -18.02
N ALA A 217 -11.87 4.80 -16.90
CA ALA A 217 -10.51 5.23 -16.62
C ALA A 217 -9.49 4.67 -17.64
N CYS A 218 -8.70 5.57 -18.21
CA CYS A 218 -7.56 5.25 -19.05
C CYS A 218 -6.48 6.33 -18.92
N PRO A 219 -5.22 6.05 -19.33
CA PRO A 219 -4.13 7.02 -19.21
C PRO A 219 -4.37 8.35 -19.94
N ASP A 220 -5.21 8.38 -20.97
CA ASP A 220 -5.49 9.59 -21.79
C ASP A 220 -6.15 10.73 -20.97
N TYR A 221 -6.76 10.42 -19.83
CA TYR A 221 -7.29 11.43 -18.90
C TYR A 221 -6.20 12.13 -18.07
N THR A 222 -4.93 11.74 -18.22
CA THR A 222 -3.80 12.31 -17.48
C THR A 222 -2.70 12.79 -18.44
N ASN A 223 -2.14 13.96 -18.15
CA ASN A 223 -0.95 14.46 -18.83
C ASN A 223 0.25 14.36 -17.88
N THR A 224 1.18 13.44 -18.18
CA THR A 224 2.37 13.16 -17.37
C THR A 224 3.64 13.79 -17.91
N ALA A 225 3.59 14.51 -19.03
CA ALA A 225 4.76 14.99 -19.77
C ALA A 225 5.75 15.81 -18.90
N SER A 226 5.25 16.56 -17.91
CA SER A 226 6.08 17.36 -17.02
C SER A 226 6.87 16.55 -15.98
N ILE A 227 6.49 15.29 -15.75
CA ILE A 227 7.10 14.40 -14.75
C ILE A 227 7.71 13.13 -15.35
N ASP A 228 7.50 12.86 -16.64
CA ASP A 228 8.03 11.68 -17.33
C ASP A 228 9.56 11.59 -17.26
N CYS A 229 10.26 12.74 -17.18
CA CYS A 229 11.71 12.79 -17.02
C CYS A 229 12.20 12.28 -15.66
N LEU A 230 11.31 12.16 -14.67
CA LEU A 230 11.60 11.61 -13.34
C LEU A 230 11.38 10.09 -13.27
N VAL A 231 10.82 9.49 -14.32
CA VAL A 231 10.47 8.05 -14.35
C VAL A 231 11.65 7.25 -14.93
N PRO A 232 12.23 6.30 -14.17
CA PRO A 232 13.33 5.47 -14.66
C PRO A 232 12.95 4.63 -15.87
N HIS A 233 13.87 4.49 -16.83
CA HIS A 233 13.77 3.54 -17.94
C HIS A 233 14.57 2.27 -17.62
N GLN A 234 14.05 1.10 -18.01
CA GLN A 234 14.78 -0.18 -17.86
C GLN A 234 16.21 -0.13 -18.47
N ASP A 235 16.39 0.56 -19.59
CA ASP A 235 17.68 0.65 -20.30
C ASP A 235 18.69 1.62 -19.66
N ALA A 236 18.27 2.46 -18.71
CA ALA A 236 19.12 3.50 -18.13
C ALA A 236 20.13 2.98 -17.09
N HIS A 237 20.05 1.69 -16.70
CA HIS A 237 20.88 1.14 -15.64
C HIS A 237 21.30 -0.33 -15.80
N MET A 238 21.64 -0.74 -17.03
CA MET A 238 22.55 -1.88 -17.23
C MET A 238 23.97 -1.37 -17.52
N PRO A 239 24.76 -0.93 -16.52
CA PRO A 239 26.19 -1.05 -16.67
C PRO A 239 26.48 -2.55 -16.67
N GLY A 240 26.95 -3.08 -17.81
CA GLY A 240 27.35 -4.47 -17.90
C GLY A 240 28.31 -4.82 -16.75
N LYS A 241 27.92 -5.78 -15.92
CA LYS A 241 28.76 -6.64 -15.10
C LYS A 241 27.91 -7.77 -14.51
#